data_AF-A0A9X1UFA3-F1
#
_entry.id   AF-A0A9X1UFA3-F1
#
_cell.length_a   1.000
_cell.length_b   1.000
_cell.length_c   1.000
_cell.angle_alpha   90.00
_cell.angle_beta   90.00
_cell.angle_gamma   90.00
#
_symmetry.space_group_name_H-M   'P 1'
#
loop_
_entity.id
_entity.type
_entity.pdbx_description
1 polymer ?
#
loop_
_entity_poly.entity_id
_entity_poly.type
_entity_poly.pdbx_seq_one_letter_code
_entity_poly.pdbx_strand_id
1 'polypeptide(L)' 'MLTHPTLDQLHQLGLHGMAKAFADIEAGGEAASLGHAEWLALLLEREASLRRDKRLSKRLQYAKLRQQACVEDIDYRT' A
#
# COMPACT_ATOMS: atom_id res chain seq x y z
N MET A 1 -4.21 25.09 0.80
CA MET A 1 -3.63 24.40 -0.37
C MET A 1 -2.12 24.51 -0.28
N LEU A 2 -1.50 23.54 0.41
CA LEU A 2 -0.08 23.26 0.32
C LEU A 2 -0.02 21.87 -0.30
N THR A 3 -0.26 21.79 -1.61
CA THR A 3 0.03 20.59 -2.38
C THR A 3 1.53 20.38 -2.23
N HIS A 4 1.94 19.45 -1.38
CA HIS A 4 3.35 19.14 -1.23
C HIS A 4 3.85 18.75 -2.63
N PRO A 5 4.80 19.49 -3.23
CA PRO A 5 5.29 19.18 -4.57
C PRO A 5 5.80 17.72 -4.64
N THR A 6 6.27 17.20 -3.51
CA THR A 6 6.63 15.80 -3.30
C THR A 6 5.46 14.84 -3.50
N LEU A 7 4.27 15.13 -2.94
CA LEU A 7 3.07 14.31 -3.13
C LEU A 7 2.63 14.29 -4.59
N ASP A 8 2.60 15.44 -5.24
CA ASP A 8 2.25 15.54 -6.66
C ASP A 8 3.25 14.75 -7.53
N GLN A 9 4.55 14.84 -7.22
CA GLN A 9 5.58 14.07 -7.91
C GLN A 9 5.45 12.56 -7.67
N LEU A 10 5.12 12.12 -6.45
CA LEU A 10 4.85 10.71 -6.15
C LEU A 10 3.65 10.19 -6.95
N HIS A 11 2.59 10.98 -7.07
CA HIS A 11 1.44 10.65 -7.91
C HIS A 11 1.82 10.55 -9.39
N GLN A 12 2.61 11.49 -9.92
CA GLN A 12 3.08 11.47 -11.31
C GLN A 12 3.95 10.25 -11.61
N LEU A 13 4.79 9.81 -10.66
CA LEU A 13 5.61 8.60 -10.77
C LEU A 13 4.81 7.30 -10.57
N GLY A 14 3.52 7.40 -10.25
CA GLY A 14 2.65 6.26 -9.99
C GLY A 14 2.91 5.57 -8.64
N LEU A 15 3.64 6.22 -7.73
CA LEU A 15 3.98 5.74 -6.39
C LEU A 15 2.86 6.06 -5.38
N HIS A 16 1.66 5.55 -5.66
CA HIS A 16 0.44 5.90 -4.95
C HIS A 16 0.43 5.43 -3.48
N GLY A 17 1.07 4.29 -3.19
CA GLY A 17 1.21 3.76 -1.84
C GLY A 17 2.22 4.57 -1.03
N MET A 18 3.32 5.02 -1.64
CA MET A 18 4.22 5.97 -0.99
C MET A 18 3.53 7.30 -0.72
N ALA A 19 2.77 7.83 -1.69
CA ALA A 19 2.04 9.10 -1.53
C ALA A 19 1.04 9.03 -0.37
N LYS A 20 0.27 7.94 -0.29
CA LYS A 20 -0.66 7.71 0.83
C LYS A 20 0.08 7.63 2.16
N ALA A 21 1.14 6.83 2.23
CA ALA A 21 1.91 6.67 3.46
C ALA A 21 2.57 7.99 3.91
N PHE A 22 3.04 8.80 2.97
CA PHE A 22 3.58 10.12 3.26
C PHE A 22 2.52 11.03 3.92
N ALA A 23 1.32 11.08 3.36
CA ALA A 23 0.22 11.86 3.93
C ALA A 23 -0.23 11.32 5.31
N ASP A 24 -0.30 9.99 5.48
CA ASP A 24 -0.65 9.36 6.75
C ASP A 24 0.38 9.68 7.84
N ILE A 25 1.67 9.66 7.50
CA ILE A 25 2.78 9.97 8.43
C ILE A 25 2.80 11.46 8.80
N GLU A 26 2.56 12.36 7.84
CA GLU A 26 2.41 13.80 8.14
C GLU A 26 1.23 14.07 9.08
N ALA A 27 0.10 13.38 8.89
CA ALA A 27 -1.08 13.55 9.73
C ALA A 27 -0.91 12.92 11.12
N GLY A 28 -0.20 11.80 11.23
CA GLY A 28 -0.08 11.01 12.45
C GLY A 28 1.05 11.44 13.41
N GLY A 29 1.99 12.28 12.98
CA GLY A 29 3.11 12.71 13.81
C GLY A 29 4.14 11.61 14.12
N GLU A 30 3.94 10.39 13.63
CA GLU A 30 4.85 9.24 13.75
C GLU A 30 6.21 9.50 13.09
N ALA A 31 6.31 10.52 12.23
CA ALA A 31 7.55 10.96 11.62
C ALA A 31 8.61 11.40 12.66
N ALA A 32 8.18 11.92 13.81
CA ALA A 32 9.08 12.57 14.77
C ALA A 32 9.96 11.57 15.54
N SER A 33 9.55 10.30 15.63
CA SER A 33 10.27 9.25 16.37
C SER A 33 11.06 8.28 15.49
N LEU A 34 10.83 8.29 14.17
CA LEU A 34 11.44 7.36 13.23
C LEU A 34 12.75 7.91 12.66
N GLY A 35 13.77 7.05 12.57
CA GLY A 35 14.99 7.38 11.82
C GLY A 35 14.69 7.50 10.32
N HIS A 36 15.51 8.29 9.60
CA HIS A 36 15.36 8.49 8.15
C HIS A 36 15.29 7.18 7.34
N ALA A 37 16.05 6.16 7.74
CA ALA A 37 16.05 4.85 7.08
C ALA A 37 14.74 4.08 7.33
N GLU A 38 14.21 4.13 8.56
CA GLU A 38 12.96 3.48 8.94
C GLU A 38 11.77 4.14 8.24
N TRP A 39 11.79 5.46 8.14
CA TRP A 39 10.79 6.22 7.40
C TRP A 39 10.76 5.82 5.93
N LEU A 40 11.93 5.73 5.28
CA LEU A 40 12.02 5.29 3.88
C LEU A 40 11.53 3.84 3.72
N ALA A 41 11.92 2.94 4.64
CA ALA A 41 11.47 1.56 4.63
C ALA A 41 9.95 1.45 4.74
N LEU A 42 9.33 2.24 5.62
CA LEU A 42 7.88 2.28 5.80
C LEU A 42 7.14 2.72 4.54
N LEU A 43 7.60 3.78 3.88
CA LEU A 43 7.02 4.24 2.61
C LEU A 43 7.13 3.18 1.51
N LEU A 44 8.30 2.57 1.38
CA LEU A 44 8.55 1.52 0.39
C LEU A 44 7.69 0.29 0.63
N GLU A 45 7.52 -0.13 1.89
CA GLU A 45 6.68 -1.28 2.25
C GLU A 45 5.20 -1.03 1.90
N ARG A 46 4.71 0.19 2.15
CA ARG A 46 3.34 0.60 1.79
C ARG A 46 3.12 0.56 0.28
N GLU A 47 4.09 1.03 -0.51
CA GLU A 47 4.04 0.95 -1.97
C GLU A 47 4.09 -0.50 -2.48
N ALA A 48 5.00 -1.31 -1.95
CA ALA A 48 5.15 -2.71 -2.32
C ALA A 48 3.87 -3.50 -2.01
N SER A 49 3.28 -3.29 -0.83
CA SER A 49 2.01 -3.88 -0.43
C SER A 49 0.88 -3.48 -1.38
N LEU A 50 0.72 -2.17 -1.66
CA LEU A 50 -0.32 -1.71 -2.59
C LEU A 50 -0.18 -2.33 -3.99
N ARG A 51 1.05 -2.48 -4.50
CA ARG A 51 1.29 -3.13 -5.79
C ARG A 51 0.99 -4.63 -5.74
N ARG A 52 1.34 -5.32 -4.65
CA ARG A 52 1.00 -6.74 -4.45
C ARG A 52 -0.50 -6.93 -4.43
N ASP A 53 -1.22 -6.12 -3.67
CA ASP A 53 -2.68 -6.18 -3.55
C ASP A 53 -3.35 -5.93 -4.89
N LYS A 54 -2.94 -4.87 -5.62
CA LYS A 54 -3.48 -4.57 -6.95
C LYS A 54 -3.25 -5.72 -7.94
N ARG A 55 -2.09 -6.38 -7.90
CA ARG A 55 -1.81 -7.56 -8.73
C ARG A 55 -2.67 -8.75 -8.32
N LEU A 56 -2.85 -8.98 -7.03
CA LEU A 56 -3.70 -10.04 -6.50
C LEU A 56 -5.16 -9.81 -6.89
N SER A 57 -5.71 -8.62 -6.65
CA SER A 57 -7.08 -8.27 -7.03
C SER A 57 -7.31 -8.42 -8.53
N LYS A 58 -6.36 -8.00 -9.37
CA LYS A 58 -6.46 -8.25 -10.82
C LYS A 58 -6.50 -9.75 -11.14
N ARG A 59 -5.61 -10.55 -10.55
CA ARG A 59 -5.60 -12.01 -10.76
C ARG A 59 -6.92 -12.66 -10.32
N LEU A 60 -7.47 -12.25 -9.18
CA LEU A 60 -8.76 -12.74 -8.69
C LEU A 60 -9.91 -12.33 -9.64
N GLN A 61 -9.91 -11.09 -10.14
CA GLN A 61 -10.88 -10.64 -11.14
C GLN A 61 -10.80 -11.46 -12.44
N TYR A 62 -9.58 -11.74 -12.93
CA TYR A 62 -9.38 -12.56 -14.13
C TYR A 62 -9.76 -14.03 -13.92
N ALA A 63 -9.54 -14.56 -12.72
CA ALA A 63 -9.89 -15.94 -12.40
C ALA A 63 -11.41 -16.20 -12.45
N LYS A 64 -12.25 -15.16 -12.38
CA LYS A 64 -13.73 -15.23 -12.42
C LYS A 64 -14.25 -16.38 -11.55
N LEU A 65 -13.73 -16.49 -10.33
CA LEU A 65 -14.13 -17.54 -9.40
C LEU A 65 -15.65 -17.47 -9.20
N ARG A 66 -16.34 -18.59 -9.44
CA ARG A 66 -17.80 -18.70 -9.28
C ARG A 66 -18.23 -18.59 -7.81
N GLN A 67 -17.28 -18.73 -6.90
CA GLN A 67 -17.45 -18.76 -5.45
C GLN A 67 -16.50 -17.71 -4.86
N GLN A 68 -16.95 -16.99 -3.84
CA GLN A 68 -16.11 -16.03 -3.13
C GLN A 68 -15.15 -16.82 -2.23
N ALA A 69 -13.97 -17.15 -2.75
CA ALA A 69 -12.98 -17.92 -2.01
C ALA A 69 -12.23 -17.00 -1.02
N CYS A 70 -12.49 -17.17 0.28
CA CYS A 70 -11.75 -16.51 1.35
C CYS A 70 -10.72 -17.48 1.96
N VAL A 71 -9.62 -16.93 2.48
CA VAL A 71 -8.58 -17.73 3.16
C VAL A 71 -9.14 -18.43 4.41
N GLU A 72 -10.19 -17.86 5.00
CA GLU A 72 -10.92 -18.41 6.14
C GLU A 72 -11.64 -19.72 5.81
N ASP A 73 -11.97 -19.98 4.54
CA ASP A 73 -12.66 -21.19 4.09
C ASP A 73 -11.69 -22.36 3.78
N ILE A 74 -10.39 -22.19 4.02
CA ILE A 74 -9.39 -23.24 3.81
C ILE A 74 -9.47 -24.24 4.96
N ASP A 75 -9.98 -25.44 4.68
CA ASP A 75 -10.00 -26.55 5.64
C ASP A 75 -8.61 -27.21 5.73
N TYR A 76 -7.88 -26.93 6.82
CA TYR A 76 -6.54 -27.46 7.07
C TYR A 76 -6.55 -28.86 7.73
N ARG A 77 -7.72 -29.50 7.89
CA ARG A 77 -7.86 -30.74 8.68
C ARG A 77 -7.86 -32.05 7.89
N THR A 78 -7.59 -32.02 6.58
CA THR A 78 -7.40 -33.23 5.78
C THR A 78 -5.95 -33.35 5.34
#